data_AF-A0A850KIL7-F1
#
_entry.id   AF-A0A850KIL7-F1
#
_cell.length_a   1.000
_cell.length_b   1.000
_cell.length_c   1.000
_cell.angle_alpha   90.00
_cell.angle_beta   90.00
_cell.angle_gamma   90.00
#
_symmetry.space_group_name_H-M   'P 1'
#
loop_
_entity.id
_entity.type
_entity.pdbx_description
1 polymer ?
#
loop_
_entity_poly.entity_id
_entity_poly.type
_entity_poly.pdbx_seq_one_letter_code
_entity_poly.pdbx_strand_id
1 'polypeptide(L)' 'GIFWGYIGMIEGLTQRMKEEFGAEMTVIATGGLATLFAESTDVIQHSDSDLTLRGLLAIHKRNQTI' A
#
# COMPACT_ATOMS: atom_id res chain seq x y z
N GLY A 1 5.60 -8.15 -20.43
CA GLY A 1 4.81 -6.93 -20.73
C GLY A 1 4.78 -6.03 -19.51
N ILE A 2 4.50 -4.73 -19.66
CA ILE A 2 4.63 -3.74 -18.58
C ILE A 2 3.70 -4.07 -17.40
N PHE A 3 2.42 -4.32 -17.65
CA PHE A 3 1.43 -4.63 -16.60
C PHE A 3 1.84 -5.83 -15.72
N TRP A 4 2.09 -6.99 -16.33
CA TRP A 4 2.52 -8.19 -15.61
C TRP A 4 3.91 -8.05 -14.97
N GLY A 5 4.77 -7.20 -15.53
CA GLY A 5 6.06 -6.85 -14.91
C GLY A 5 5.87 -6.09 -13.58
N TYR A 6 4.90 -5.18 -13.52
CA TYR A 6 4.53 -4.49 -12.28
C TYR A 6 3.94 -5.45 -11.24
N ILE A 7 3.04 -6.35 -11.65
CA ILE A 7 2.48 -7.37 -10.72
C ILE A 7 3.61 -8.21 -10.10
N GLY A 8 4.49 -8.78 -10.92
CA GLY A 8 5.60 -9.58 -10.41
C GLY A 8 6.56 -8.79 -9.51
N MET A 9 6.76 -7.49 -9.79
CA MET A 9 7.54 -6.60 -8.94
C MET A 9 6.86 -6.34 -7.59
N ILE A 10 5.54 -6.06 -7.58
CA ILE A 10 4.76 -5.82 -6.35
C ILE A 10 4.80 -7.08 -5.47
N GLU A 11 4.53 -8.25 -6.04
CA GLU A 11 4.52 -9.52 -5.33
C GLU A 11 5.90 -9.85 -4.76
N GLY A 12 6.94 -9.76 -5.60
CA GLY A 12 8.31 -10.10 -5.20
C GLY A 12 8.89 -9.16 -4.14
N LEU A 13 8.65 -7.84 -4.26
CA LEU A 13 9.12 -6.89 -3.25
C LEU A 13 8.37 -7.07 -1.93
N THR A 14 7.05 -7.22 -1.97
CA THR A 14 6.25 -7.41 -0.76
C THR A 14 6.65 -8.66 0.01
N GLN A 15 6.85 -9.78 -0.69
CA GLN A 15 7.29 -11.03 -0.08
C GLN A 15 8.67 -10.87 0.59
N ARG A 16 9.64 -10.25 -0.10
CA ARG A 16 10.98 -10.01 0.46
C ARG A 16 10.94 -9.14 1.71
N MET A 17 10.10 -8.09 1.72
CA MET A 17 9.94 -7.23 2.90
C MET A 17 9.37 -7.99 4.11
N LYS A 18 8.37 -8.86 3.88
CA LYS A 18 7.82 -9.71 4.95
C LYS A 18 8.85 -10.70 5.49
N GLU A 19 9.61 -11.34 4.60
CA GLU A 19 10.68 -12.28 4.96
C GLU A 19 11.81 -11.61 5.76
N GLU A 20 12.25 -10.43 5.32
CA GLU A 20 13.30 -9.65 6.00
C GLU A 20 12.85 -9.18 7.38
N PHE A 21 11.60 -8.72 7.51
CA PHE A 21 11.05 -8.30 8.80
C PHE A 21 10.71 -9.47 9.73
N GLY A 22 10.41 -10.66 9.17
CA GLY A 22 10.11 -11.88 9.91
C GLY A 22 8.70 -11.93 10.52
N ALA A 23 7.75 -11.16 9.98
CA ALA A 23 6.35 -11.19 10.40
C ALA A 23 5.39 -10.92 9.25
N GLU A 24 4.14 -11.38 9.41
CA GLU A 24 3.07 -10.99 8.51
C GLU A 24 2.79 -9.49 8.59
N MET A 25 2.51 -8.90 7.43
CA MET A 25 2.25 -7.47 7.29
C MET A 25 0.99 -7.25 6.46
N THR A 26 0.17 -6.30 6.89
CA THR A 26 -0.96 -5.83 6.09
C THR A 26 -0.46 -4.98 4.94
N VAL A 27 -0.87 -5.31 3.71
CA VAL A 27 -0.45 -4.61 2.49
C VAL A 27 -1.57 -3.70 2.01
N ILE A 28 -1.29 -2.39 1.98
CA ILE A 28 -2.24 -1.34 1.59
C ILE A 28 -1.69 -0.60 0.37
N ALA A 29 -2.46 -0.54 -0.72
CA ALA A 29 -2.14 0.25 -1.90
C ALA A 29 -2.87 1.61 -1.87
N THR A 30 -2.22 2.65 -2.39
CA THR A 30 -2.79 4.00 -2.55
C THR A 30 -2.30 4.65 -3.85
N GLY A 31 -2.88 5.80 -4.22
CA GLY A 31 -2.59 6.50 -5.47
C GLY A 31 -3.50 6.08 -6.63
N GLY A 32 -3.49 6.88 -7.71
CA GLY A 32 -4.49 6.76 -8.79
C GLY A 32 -4.48 5.44 -9.56
N LEU A 33 -3.37 4.69 -9.54
CA LEU A 33 -3.25 3.39 -10.22
C LEU A 33 -3.40 2.20 -9.26
N ALA A 34 -3.64 2.42 -7.96
CA ALA A 34 -3.72 1.32 -6.99
C ALA A 34 -4.81 0.30 -7.34
N THR A 35 -6.00 0.77 -7.71
CA THR A 35 -7.13 -0.08 -8.08
C THR A 35 -6.83 -0.98 -9.27
N LEU A 36 -6.06 -0.48 -10.25
CA LEU A 36 -5.67 -1.25 -11.43
C LEU A 36 -4.88 -2.52 -11.08
N PHE A 37 -4.04 -2.45 -10.04
CA PHE A 37 -3.23 -3.60 -9.61
C PHE A 37 -3.90 -4.42 -8.51
N ALA A 38 -4.68 -3.79 -7.64
CA ALA A 38 -5.34 -4.46 -6.51
C ALA A 38 -6.30 -5.59 -6.95
N GLU A 39 -6.93 -5.46 -8.11
CA GLU A 39 -7.81 -6.52 -8.65
C GLU A 39 -7.04 -7.68 -9.31
N SER A 40 -5.72 -7.56 -9.46
CA SER A 40 -4.88 -8.47 -10.24
C SER A 40 -3.82 -9.21 -9.42
N THR A 41 -3.80 -9.05 -8.10
CA THR A 41 -2.94 -9.80 -7.18
C THR A 41 -3.54 -9.84 -5.78
N ASP A 42 -3.42 -10.98 -5.09
CA ASP A 42 -3.91 -11.16 -3.72
C ASP A 42 -2.95 -10.58 -2.67
N VAL A 43 -1.75 -10.15 -3.09
CA VAL A 43 -0.77 -9.54 -2.19
C VAL A 43 -1.28 -8.21 -1.63
N ILE A 44 -2.08 -7.46 -2.39
CA ILE A 44 -2.70 -6.22 -1.93
C ILE A 44 -4.01 -6.55 -1.21
N GLN A 45 -4.06 -6.31 0.10
CA GLN A 45 -5.23 -6.65 0.92
C GLN A 45 -6.23 -5.50 1.00
N HIS A 46 -5.76 -4.25 0.86
CA HIS A 46 -6.60 -3.06 0.88
C HIS A 46 -6.14 -2.04 -0.17
N SER A 47 -7.09 -1.31 -0.74
CA SER A 47 -6.84 -0.12 -1.56
C SER A 47 -7.50 1.09 -0.91
N ASP A 48 -6.76 2.17 -0.77
CA ASP A 48 -7.19 3.38 -0.07
C ASP A 48 -6.72 4.63 -0.79
N SER A 49 -7.63 5.32 -1.50
CA SER A 49 -7.32 6.54 -2.25
C SER A 49 -6.99 7.74 -1.36
N ASP A 50 -7.46 7.74 -0.12
CA ASP A 50 -7.41 8.90 0.78
C ASP A 50 -6.34 8.75 1.85
N LEU A 51 -5.51 7.69 1.79
CA LEU A 51 -4.53 7.35 2.82
C LEU A 51 -3.66 8.55 3.22
N THR A 52 -3.13 9.28 2.23
CA THR A 52 -2.33 10.49 2.46
C THR A 52 -3.15 11.60 3.12
N LEU A 53 -4.38 11.85 2.65
CA LEU A 53 -5.25 12.90 3.20
C LEU A 53 -5.66 12.61 4.64
N ARG A 54 -5.97 11.36 4.98
CA ARG A 54 -6.23 10.95 6.37
C ARG A 54 -5.01 11.12 7.25
N GLY A 55 -3.82 10.79 6.73
CA GLY A 55 -2.55 11.01 7.42
C GLY A 55 -2.34 12.50 7.74
N LEU A 56 -2.53 13.38 6.76
CA LEU A 56 -2.43 14.83 6.94
C LEU A 56 -3.45 15.36 7.95
N LEU A 57 -4.71 14.88 7.88
CA LEU A 57 -5.74 15.25 8.86
C LEU A 57 -5.36 14.80 10.27
N ALA A 58 -4.81 13.59 10.43
CA ALA A 58 -4.37 13.06 11.72
C ALA A 58 -3.21 13.88 12.29
N ILE A 59 -2.23 14.26 11.45
CA ILE A 59 -1.12 15.14 11.84
C ILE A 59 -1.64 16.50 12.27
N HIS A 60 -2.58 17.09 11.51
CA HIS A 60 -3.18 18.38 11.87
C HIS A 60 -3.87 18.31 13.23
N LYS A 61 -4.74 17.31 13.46
CA LYS A 61 -5.42 17.11 14.75
C LYS A 61 -4.46 16.93 15.92
N ARG A 62 -3.33 16.22 15.71
CA ARG A 62 -2.31 16.00 16.74
C ARG A 62 -1.55 17.28 17.12
N ASN A 63 -1.39 18.20 16.17
CA ASN A 63 -0.66 19.45 16.36
C ASN A 63 -1.56 20.66 16.65
N GLN A 64 -2.87 20.47 16.72
CA GLN A 64 -3.75 21.47 17.31
C GLN A 64 -3.54 21.44 18.83
N THR A 65 -2.55 22.20 19.29
CA THR A 65 -2.43 22.62 20.69
C THR A 65 -3.76 23.29 21.08
N ILE A 66 -4.40 22.79 22.15
CA ILE A 66 -5.48 23.53 22.81
C ILE A 66 -4.95 24.88 23.28
#